data_AF-A0A952FM96-F1
#
_entry.id   AF-A0A952FM96-F1
#
_cell.length_a   1.000
_cell.length_b   1.000
_cell.length_c   1.000
_cell.angle_alpha   90.00
_cell.angle_beta   90.00
_cell.angle_gamma   90.00
#
_symmetry.space_group_name_H-M   'P 1'
#
loop_
_entity.id
_entity.type
_entity.pdbx_description
1 polymer ?
#
loop_
_entity_poly.entity_id
_entity_poly.type
_entity_poly.pdbx_seq_one_letter_code
_entity_poly.pdbx_strand_id
1 'polypeptide(L)' 'AVAVAMRDGPAAGLALIDAILAHGHLGGYRLAHAARADLLRRLGRTAEARAAYERALGLTQQESERRFLLRRLEELGA' A
#
# COMPACT_ATOMS: atom_id res chain seq x y z
N ALA A 1 -9.75 6.69 -4.54
CA ALA A 1 -9.03 6.52 -3.25
C ALA A 1 -7.78 7.40 -3.15
N VAL A 2 -6.79 7.29 -4.04
CA VAL A 2 -5.55 8.10 -3.97
C VAL A 2 -5.82 9.61 -4.03
N ALA A 3 -6.65 10.07 -4.97
CA ALA A 3 -7.01 11.50 -5.06
C ALA A 3 -7.70 12.02 -3.77
N VAL A 4 -8.53 11.19 -3.14
CA VAL A 4 -9.14 11.49 -1.83
C VAL A 4 -8.07 11.56 -0.76
N ALA A 5 -7.08 10.66 -0.77
CA ALA A 5 -5.95 10.71 0.17
C ALA A 5 -5.12 12.00 0.07
N MET A 6 -5.03 12.57 -1.14
CA MET A 6 -4.33 13.83 -1.38
C MET A 6 -5.16 15.03 -0.92
N ARG A 7 -6.48 15.01 -1.12
CA ARG A 7 -7.40 16.09 -0.74
C ARG A 7 -7.74 16.10 0.75
N ASP A 8 -8.12 14.95 1.27
CA ASP A 8 -8.75 14.77 2.59
C ASP A 8 -7.82 14.06 3.59
N GLY A 9 -6.60 13.74 3.17
CA GLY A 9 -5.57 13.14 4.01
C GLY A 9 -5.52 11.60 3.98
N PRO A 10 -4.44 11.02 4.52
CA PRO A 10 -4.12 9.61 4.34
C PRO A 10 -5.15 8.66 4.95
N ALA A 11 -5.81 9.04 6.06
CA ALA A 11 -6.85 8.22 6.70
C ALA A 11 -8.09 8.05 5.80
N ALA A 12 -8.56 9.13 5.17
CA ALA A 12 -9.71 9.09 4.27
C ALA A 12 -9.42 8.22 3.02
N GLY A 13 -8.21 8.37 2.47
CA GLY A 13 -7.76 7.52 1.38
C GLY A 13 -7.69 6.04 1.75
N LEU A 14 -7.15 5.73 2.94
CA LEU A 14 -6.97 4.37 3.43
C LEU A 14 -8.31 3.66 3.60
N ALA A 15 -9.30 4.33 4.21
CA ALA A 15 -10.65 3.77 4.38
C ALA A 15 -11.27 3.33 3.05
N LEU A 16 -11.09 4.13 1.99
CA LEU A 16 -11.56 3.78 0.65
C LEU A 16 -10.78 2.61 0.04
N ILE A 17 -9.47 2.55 0.21
CA ILE A 17 -8.66 1.42 -0.28
C ILE A 17 -9.09 0.13 0.43
N ASP A 18 -9.25 0.17 1.75
CA ASP A 18 -9.67 -0.98 2.55
C ASP A 18 -11.06 -1.48 2.12
N ALA A 19 -12.02 -0.59 1.89
CA ALA A 19 -13.33 -0.96 1.36
C ALA A 19 -13.22 -1.64 -0.02
N ILE A 20 -12.44 -1.08 -0.95
CA ILE A 20 -12.26 -1.65 -2.29
C ILE A 20 -11.61 -3.05 -2.23
N LEU A 21 -10.61 -3.23 -1.36
CA LEU A 21 -9.95 -4.51 -1.12
C LEU A 21 -10.92 -5.55 -0.52
N ALA A 22 -11.74 -5.14 0.44
CA ALA A 22 -12.74 -6.00 1.08
C ALA A 22 -13.82 -6.49 0.10
N HIS A 23 -14.18 -5.68 -0.90
CA HIS A 23 -15.12 -6.07 -1.94
C HIS A 23 -14.53 -6.99 -3.02
N GLY A 24 -13.27 -7.45 -2.88
CA GLY A 24 -12.65 -8.48 -3.73
C GLY A 24 -12.23 -8.04 -5.13
N HIS A 25 -12.64 -6.85 -5.59
CA HIS A 25 -12.41 -6.37 -6.95
C HIS A 25 -10.92 -6.14 -7.28
N LEU A 26 -10.08 -5.90 -6.26
CA LEU A 26 -8.65 -5.58 -6.43
C LEU A 26 -7.73 -6.46 -5.58
N GLY A 27 -8.17 -7.62 -5.11
CA GLY A 27 -7.38 -8.49 -4.22
C GLY A 27 -6.02 -8.92 -4.80
N GLY A 28 -5.94 -9.06 -6.13
CA GLY A 28 -4.71 -9.33 -6.88
C GLY A 28 -4.04 -8.10 -7.48
N TYR A 29 -4.60 -6.90 -7.28
CA TYR A 29 -4.08 -5.69 -7.88
C TYR A 29 -2.99 -5.09 -7.00
N ARG A 30 -1.74 -5.36 -7.39
CA ARG A 30 -0.56 -4.92 -6.65
C ARG A 30 -0.56 -3.43 -6.29
N LEU A 31 -0.98 -2.56 -7.21
CA LEU A 31 -0.97 -1.11 -6.98
C LEU A 31 -1.91 -0.68 -5.85
N ALA A 32 -3.01 -1.42 -5.63
CA ALA A 32 -3.89 -1.17 -4.49
C ALA A 32 -3.17 -1.48 -3.16
N HIS A 33 -2.45 -2.60 -3.09
CA HIS A 33 -1.66 -2.96 -1.90
C HIS A 33 -0.49 -2.00 -1.65
N ALA A 34 0.20 -1.56 -2.72
CA ALA A 34 1.27 -0.57 -2.60
C ALA A 34 0.76 0.80 -2.13
N ALA A 35 -0.39 1.25 -2.64
CA ALA A 35 -1.03 2.48 -2.19
C ALA A 35 -1.51 2.37 -0.73
N ARG A 36 -2.10 1.23 -0.33
CA ARG A 36 -2.46 0.94 1.07
C ARG A 36 -1.24 1.09 1.99
N ALA A 37 -0.13 0.47 1.60
CA ALA A 37 1.11 0.49 2.36
C ALA A 37 1.67 1.92 2.56
N ASP A 38 1.68 2.73 1.51
CA ASP A 38 2.13 4.13 1.60
C ASP A 38 1.26 4.96 2.55
N LEU A 39 -0.06 4.81 2.49
CA LEU A 39 -0.97 5.54 3.39
C LEU A 39 -0.82 5.10 4.85
N LEU A 40 -0.65 3.80 5.10
CA LEU A 40 -0.37 3.27 6.44
C LEU A 40 0.95 3.81 7.00
N ARG A 41 1.99 3.85 6.17
CA ARG A 41 3.29 4.44 6.54
C ARG A 41 3.15 5.91 6.93
N ARG A 42 2.43 6.70 6.13
CA ARG A 42 2.16 8.12 6.42
C ARG A 42 1.35 8.35 7.70
N LEU A 43 0.60 7.34 8.15
CA LEU A 43 -0.15 7.33 9.40
C LEU A 43 0.65 6.76 10.58
N GLY A 44 1.92 6.37 10.40
CA GLY A 44 2.74 5.73 11.44
C GLY A 44 2.34 4.28 11.75
N ARG A 45 1.46 3.67 10.95
CA ARG A 45 1.00 2.27 11.11
C ARG A 45 1.99 1.31 10.44
N THR A 46 3.23 1.29 10.94
CA THR A 46 4.40 0.64 10.33
C THR A 46 4.21 -0.86 10.10
N ALA A 47 3.69 -1.60 11.07
CA ALA A 47 3.49 -3.05 10.95
C ALA A 47 2.51 -3.41 9.82
N GLU A 48 1.42 -2.64 9.70
CA GLU A 48 0.44 -2.85 8.64
C GLU A 48 0.95 -2.38 7.28
N ALA A 49 1.75 -1.31 7.25
CA ALA A 49 2.43 -0.85 6.04
C ALA A 49 3.37 -1.93 5.49
N ARG A 50 4.15 -2.57 6.37
CA ARG A 50 5.04 -3.70 6.02
C ARG A 50 4.25 -4.85 5.38
N ALA A 51 3.19 -5.32 6.04
CA ALA A 51 2.36 -6.40 5.52
C ALA A 51 1.75 -6.07 4.14
N ALA A 52 1.32 -4.82 3.93
CA ALA A 52 0.78 -4.38 2.66
C ALA A 52 1.85 -4.30 1.55
N TYR A 53 3.07 -3.83 1.85
CA TYR A 53 4.18 -3.86 0.90
C TYR A 53 4.61 -5.29 0.54
N GLU A 54 4.65 -6.21 1.51
CA GLU A 54 4.95 -7.62 1.27
C GLU A 54 3.88 -8.27 0.36
N ARG A 55 2.60 -7.96 0.59
CA ARG A 55 1.53 -8.43 -0.27
C ARG A 55 1.66 -7.87 -1.69
N ALA A 56 2.00 -6.59 -1.83
CA ALA A 56 2.28 -5.99 -3.13
C ALA A 56 3.47 -6.69 -3.82
N LEU A 57 4.54 -6.97 -3.09
CA LEU A 57 5.74 -7.64 -3.61
C LEU A 57 5.42 -9.05 -4.14
N GLY A 58 4.61 -9.82 -3.41
CA GLY A 58 4.16 -11.15 -3.85
C GLY A 58 3.32 -11.15 -5.13
N LEU A 59 2.68 -10.02 -5.46
CA LEU A 59 1.89 -9.83 -6.68
C LEU A 59 2.70 -9.18 -7.82
N THR A 60 3.99 -8.89 -7.62
CA THR A 60 4.83 -8.16 -8.59
C THR A 60 5.56 -9.13 -9.51
N GLN A 61 5.44 -8.95 -10.82
CA GLN A 61 6.24 -9.68 -11.81
C GLN A 61 7.40 -8.85 -12.40
N GLN A 62 7.33 -7.52 -12.32
CA GLN A 62 8.34 -6.61 -12.88
C GLN A 62 9.47 -6.33 -11.87
N GLU A 63 10.72 -6.61 -12.26
CA GLU A 63 11.89 -6.46 -11.37
C GLU A 63 12.14 -5.02 -10.89
N SER A 64 11.89 -4.03 -11.74
CA SER A 64 12.00 -2.61 -11.36
C SER A 64 11.04 -2.24 -10.21
N GLU A 65 9.83 -2.77 -10.25
CA GLU A 65 8.82 -2.55 -9.23
C GLU A 65 9.11 -3.33 -7.95
N ARG A 66 9.70 -4.53 -8.06
CA ARG A 66 10.16 -5.31 -6.90
C ARG A 66 11.23 -4.54 -6.13
N ARG A 67 12.24 -4.01 -6.81
CA ARG A 67 13.28 -3.16 -6.20
C ARG A 67 12.71 -1.94 -5.51
N PHE A 68 11.71 -1.30 -6.10
CA PHE A 68 11.02 -0.18 -5.47
C PHE A 68 10.35 -0.59 -4.15
N LEU A 69 9.60 -1.70 -4.14
CA LEU A 69 8.89 -2.17 -2.96
C LEU A 69 9.84 -2.65 -1.85
N LEU A 70 10.95 -3.31 -2.22
CA LEU A 70 11.99 -3.72 -1.27
C LEU A 70 12.63 -2.51 -0.57
N ARG A 71 12.98 -1.47 -1.33
CA ARG A 71 13.49 -0.22 -0.74
C ARG A 71 12.50 0.39 0.28
N ARG A 72 11.20 0.38 -0.05
CA ARG A 72 10.17 0.88 0.89
C ARG A 72 10.09 0.03 2.16
N LEU A 73 10.30 -1.28 2.08
CA LEU A 73 10.33 -2.16 3.24
C LEU A 73 11.57 -1.93 4.14
N GLU A 74 12.71 -1.62 3.53
CA GLU A 74 13.94 -1.23 4.24
C GLU A 74 13.73 0.11 4.98
N GLU A 75 13.12 1.10 4.32
CA GLU A 75 12.77 2.40 4.91
C GLU A 75 11.81 2.30 6.12
N LEU A 76 11.08 1.20 6.29
CA LEU A 76 10.19 0.96 7.44
C LEU A 76 10.91 0.35 8.65
N GLY A 77 12.12 -0.16 8.49
CA GLY A 77 12.91 -0.82 9.54
C GLY A 77 14.12 -0.03 10.04
N ALA A 78 14.41 1.12 9.40
CA ALA A 78 15.40 2.10 9.84
C ALA A 78 14.75 3.12 10.79
#